data_AF-A0A533SMK7-F1
#
_entry.id   AF-A0A533SMK7-F1
#
_cell.length_a   1.000
_cell.length_b   1.000
_cell.length_c   1.000
_cell.angle_alpha   90.00
_cell.angle_beta   90.00
_cell.angle_gamma   90.00
#
_symmetry.space_group_name_H-M   'P 1'
#
loop_
_entity.id
_entity.type
_entity.pdbx_description
1 polymer ?
#
loop_
_entity_poly.entity_id
_entity_poly.type
_entity_poly.pdbx_seq_one_letter_code
_entity_poly.pdbx_strand_id
1 'polypeptide(L)'
;MKDPIFLRRSDLLSLEDASYWKDLLYQVTKIGLELEVAPPRGVERPLFEAAVNAALAPSGTLTAFGSNGVLDVATEHCGVEIRLIGRQPHFRAMQKQLSTVMGALLQQGSRARSTCGLHFHLLTP
;
A
#
# COMPACT_ATOMS: atom_id res chain seq x y z
N MET A 1 0.92 41.73 2.94
CA MET A 1 1.39 40.75 3.95
C MET A 1 2.84 40.44 3.59
N LYS A 2 3.81 40.67 4.49
CA LYS A 2 5.22 40.36 4.17
C LYS A 2 5.36 38.83 4.18
N ASP A 3 5.73 38.26 3.04
CA ASP A 3 5.98 36.83 2.90
C ASP A 3 6.93 36.33 4.00
N PRO A 4 6.65 35.15 4.60
CA PRO A 4 7.42 34.61 5.71
C PRO A 4 8.91 34.51 5.36
N ILE A 5 9.77 34.68 6.37
CA ILE A 5 11.25 34.73 6.26
C ILE A 5 11.85 33.60 5.39
N PHE A 6 11.17 32.45 5.33
CA PHE A 6 11.52 31.32 4.47
C PHE A 6 11.46 31.61 2.96
N LEU A 7 10.88 32.71 2.49
CA LEU A 7 10.81 33.06 1.06
C LEU A 7 11.85 34.12 0.64
N ARG A 8 12.75 34.53 1.55
CA ARG A 8 13.75 35.59 1.30
C ARG A 8 15.18 35.09 1.12
N ARG A 9 15.37 33.78 1.17
CA ARG A 9 16.68 33.14 1.00
C ARG A 9 16.91 32.87 -0.49
N SER A 10 17.96 33.47 -1.04
CA SER A 10 18.34 33.31 -2.45
C SER A 10 18.88 31.91 -2.79
N ASP A 11 19.13 31.09 -1.77
CA ASP A 11 19.56 29.70 -1.90
C ASP A 11 18.41 28.69 -1.81
N LEU A 12 17.15 29.14 -1.76
CA LEU A 12 15.98 28.27 -1.80
C LEU A 12 15.44 28.14 -3.22
N LEU A 13 14.78 27.00 -3.46
CA LEU A 13 14.02 26.77 -4.67
C LEU A 13 12.89 27.80 -4.80
N SER A 14 12.61 28.22 -6.03
CA SER A 14 11.38 28.96 -6.33
C SER A 14 10.16 28.10 -6.00
N LEU A 15 8.98 28.72 -5.83
CA LEU A 15 7.75 27.97 -5.60
C LEU A 15 7.45 26.99 -6.75
N GLU A 16 7.79 27.38 -7.98
CA GLU A 16 7.63 26.57 -9.18
C GLU A 16 8.57 25.36 -9.14
N ASP A 17 9.86 25.56 -8.86
CA ASP A 17 10.83 24.48 -8.74
C ASP A 17 10.46 23.52 -7.59
N ALA A 18 10.10 24.06 -6.42
CA ALA A 18 9.68 23.27 -5.27
C ALA A 18 8.44 22.41 -5.59
N SER A 19 7.50 22.96 -6.38
CA SER A 19 6.32 22.21 -6.84
C SER A 19 6.70 21.12 -7.85
N TYR A 20 7.56 21.43 -8.82
CA TYR A 20 8.07 20.46 -9.78
C TYR A 20 8.77 19.28 -9.10
N TRP A 21 9.72 19.56 -8.19
CA TRP A 21 10.47 18.51 -7.50
C TRP A 21 9.59 17.68 -6.57
N LYS A 22 8.62 18.30 -5.91
CA LYS A 22 7.62 17.59 -5.10
C LYS A 22 6.77 16.66 -5.98
N ASP A 23 6.31 17.13 -7.13
CA ASP A 23 5.48 16.34 -8.03
C ASP A 23 6.27 15.19 -8.66
N LEU A 24 7.53 15.45 -9.06
CA LEU A 24 8.45 14.42 -9.53
C LEU A 24 8.71 13.38 -8.44
N LEU A 25 9.01 13.82 -7.20
CA LEU A 25 9.18 12.94 -6.05
C LEU A 25 7.94 12.06 -5.84
N TYR A 26 6.74 12.61 -5.93
CA TYR A 26 5.49 11.85 -5.79
C TYR A 26 5.25 10.87 -6.94
N GLN A 27 5.67 11.21 -8.17
CA GLN A 27 5.57 10.30 -9.31
C GLN A 27 6.52 9.11 -9.20
N VAL A 28 7.72 9.32 -8.63
CA VAL A 28 8.75 8.27 -8.52
C VAL A 28 8.66 7.47 -7.21
N THR A 29 8.09 8.04 -6.15
CA THR A 29 8.02 7.38 -4.83
C THR A 29 6.89 6.37 -4.77
N LYS A 30 7.25 5.13 -4.42
CA LYS A 30 6.29 4.06 -4.14
C LYS A 30 6.23 3.81 -2.64
N ILE A 31 5.02 3.58 -2.13
CA ILE A 31 4.81 3.12 -0.75
C ILE A 31 4.50 1.63 -0.79
N GLY A 32 5.22 0.87 0.03
CA GLY A 32 4.90 -0.50 0.37
C GLY A 32 4.03 -0.51 1.62
N LEU A 33 2.97 -1.30 1.61
CA LEU A 33 2.14 -1.52 2.78
C LEU A 33 1.96 -3.02 2.96
N GLU A 34 2.03 -3.49 4.19
CA GLU A 34 1.77 -4.88 4.55
C GLU A 34 0.50 -4.95 5.38
N LEU A 35 -0.35 -5.90 5.03
CA LEU A 35 -1.58 -6.20 5.74
C LEU A 35 -1.60 -7.68 6.08
N GLU A 36 -1.79 -8.00 7.35
CA GLU A 36 -1.89 -9.39 7.79
C GLU A 36 -3.32 -9.78 8.15
N VAL A 37 -3.75 -10.98 7.73
CA VAL A 37 -5.04 -11.55 8.16
C VAL A 37 -4.96 -13.05 8.40
N ALA A 38 -5.79 -13.54 9.32
CA ALA A 38 -5.94 -14.96 9.60
C ALA A 38 -7.06 -15.61 8.76
N PRO A 39 -6.96 -16.93 8.45
CA PRO A 39 -8.03 -17.65 7.77
C PRO A 39 -9.31 -17.73 8.63
N PRO A 40 -10.47 -18.00 8.01
CA PRO A 40 -11.70 -18.34 8.73
C PRO A 40 -11.49 -19.52 9.69
N ARG A 41 -12.35 -19.65 10.71
CA ARG A 41 -12.28 -20.82 11.60
C ARG A 41 -12.64 -22.09 10.81
N GLY A 42 -11.83 -23.14 10.95
CA GLY A 42 -12.09 -24.44 10.33
C GLY A 42 -11.79 -24.53 8.83
N VAL A 43 -11.24 -23.47 8.21
CA VAL A 43 -10.79 -23.49 6.82
C VAL A 43 -9.30 -23.82 6.78
N GLU A 44 -8.92 -24.75 5.91
CA GLU A 44 -7.52 -25.07 5.68
C GLU A 44 -6.77 -23.90 5.04
N ARG A 45 -5.55 -23.65 5.53
CA ARG A 45 -4.75 -22.51 5.10
C ARG A 45 -4.50 -22.49 3.58
N PRO A 46 -4.10 -23.58 2.90
CA PRO A 46 -3.86 -23.53 1.46
C PRO A 46 -5.09 -23.16 0.63
N LEU A 47 -6.28 -23.58 1.07
CA LEU A 47 -7.54 -23.22 0.40
C LEU A 47 -7.83 -21.72 0.54
N PHE A 48 -7.62 -21.18 1.75
CA PHE A 48 -7.76 -19.75 1.99
C PHE A 48 -6.73 -18.93 1.20
N GLU A 49 -5.46 -19.33 1.19
CA GLU A 49 -4.40 -18.69 0.44
C GLU A 49 -4.67 -18.67 -1.07
N ALA A 50 -5.15 -19.77 -1.64
CA ALA A 50 -5.52 -19.85 -3.04
C ALA A 50 -6.70 -18.91 -3.37
N ALA A 51 -7.72 -18.86 -2.50
CA ALA A 51 -8.87 -17.98 -2.69
C ALA A 51 -8.48 -16.49 -2.59
N VAL A 52 -7.62 -16.14 -1.63
CA VAL A 52 -7.09 -14.77 -1.49
C VAL A 52 -6.22 -14.38 -2.69
N ASN A 53 -5.32 -15.26 -3.14
CA ASN A 53 -4.50 -15.02 -4.33
C ASN A 53 -5.37 -14.78 -5.58
N ALA A 54 -6.40 -15.61 -5.80
CA ALA A 54 -7.32 -15.45 -6.90
C ALA A 54 -8.12 -14.13 -6.81
N ALA A 55 -8.60 -13.76 -5.63
CA ALA A 55 -9.40 -12.55 -5.42
C ALA A 55 -8.57 -11.27 -5.55
N LEU A 56 -7.33 -11.28 -5.07
CA LEU A 56 -6.46 -10.09 -5.04
C LEU A 56 -5.63 -9.93 -6.32
N ALA A 57 -5.41 -11.00 -7.08
CA ALA A 57 -4.67 -10.99 -8.35
C ALA A 57 -3.32 -10.23 -8.25
N PRO A 58 -2.39 -10.71 -7.40
CA PRO A 58 -1.09 -10.05 -7.19
C PRO A 58 -0.32 -9.89 -8.51
N SER A 59 0.38 -8.76 -8.67
CA SER A 59 1.15 -8.48 -9.89
C SER A 59 2.46 -9.29 -9.97
N GLY A 60 3.04 -9.66 -8.82
CA GLY A 60 4.35 -10.28 -8.71
C GLY A 60 5.51 -9.37 -9.11
N THR A 61 5.27 -8.09 -9.40
CA THR A 61 6.31 -7.15 -9.84
C THR A 61 6.08 -5.73 -9.34
N LEU A 62 7.17 -5.03 -9.01
CA LEU A 62 7.18 -3.61 -8.66
C LEU A 62 6.99 -2.69 -9.86
N THR A 63 7.13 -3.19 -11.10
CA THR A 63 7.07 -2.37 -12.32
C THR A 63 5.66 -2.19 -12.86
N ALA A 64 4.71 -3.03 -12.45
CA ALA A 64 3.32 -2.95 -12.86
C ALA A 64 2.39 -2.97 -11.65
N PHE A 65 1.46 -2.02 -11.61
CA PHE A 65 0.36 -2.06 -10.65
C PHE A 65 -0.68 -3.06 -11.18
N GLY A 66 -0.85 -4.20 -10.49
CA GLY A 66 -1.99 -5.08 -10.73
C GLY A 66 -3.32 -4.35 -10.49
N SER A 67 -4.44 -4.98 -10.81
CA SER A 67 -5.78 -4.36 -10.70
C SER A 67 -6.11 -3.85 -9.29
N ASN A 68 -5.59 -4.52 -8.26
CA ASN A 68 -5.76 -4.14 -6.85
C ASN A 68 -4.51 -3.49 -6.24
N GLY A 69 -3.45 -3.28 -7.03
CA GLY A 69 -2.14 -2.81 -6.55
C GLY A 69 -1.52 -3.71 -5.47
N VAL A 70 -1.84 -5.00 -5.49
CA VAL A 70 -1.22 -6.02 -4.64
C VAL A 70 0.02 -6.53 -5.37
N LEU A 71 1.16 -6.54 -4.68
CA LEU A 71 2.43 -7.07 -5.17
C LEU A 71 2.45 -8.59 -5.05
N ASP A 72 2.23 -9.10 -3.84
CA ASP A 72 2.22 -10.52 -3.52
C ASP A 72 1.34 -10.83 -2.30
N VAL A 73 1.06 -12.11 -2.12
CA VAL A 73 0.39 -12.68 -0.95
C VAL A 73 1.29 -13.80 -0.44
N ALA A 74 1.89 -13.60 0.74
CA ALA A 74 2.82 -14.54 1.35
C ALA A 74 2.16 -15.25 2.53
N THR A 75 2.58 -16.49 2.80
CA THR A 75 2.21 -17.21 4.01
C THR A 75 2.88 -16.55 5.22
N GLU A 76 2.11 -16.30 6.27
CA GLU A 76 2.59 -15.71 7.52
C GLU A 76 2.14 -16.58 8.72
N HIS A 77 2.77 -16.41 9.88
CA HIS A 77 2.55 -17.19 11.09
C HIS A 77 1.06 -17.40 11.40
N CYS A 78 0.26 -16.34 11.34
CA CYS A 78 -1.16 -16.39 11.69
C CYS A 78 -2.12 -16.55 10.49
N GLY A 79 -1.62 -16.51 9.25
CA GLY A 79 -2.43 -16.57 8.04
C GLY A 79 -1.65 -16.12 6.81
N VAL A 80 -1.97 -14.94 6.28
CA VAL A 80 -1.32 -14.38 5.09
C VAL A 80 -0.92 -12.92 5.32
N GLU A 81 0.21 -12.54 4.73
CA GLU A 81 0.67 -11.17 4.56
C GLU A 81 0.40 -10.73 3.12
N ILE A 82 -0.29 -9.62 2.94
CA ILE A 82 -0.58 -9.00 1.65
C ILE A 82 0.32 -7.78 1.53
N ARG A 83 1.23 -7.77 0.55
CA ARG A 83 2.02 -6.56 0.26
C ARG A 83 1.34 -5.76 -0.84
N LEU A 84 1.08 -4.50 -0.55
CA LEU A 84 0.48 -3.55 -1.48
C LEU A 84 1.54 -2.57 -1.95
N ILE A 85 1.47 -2.22 -3.22
CA ILE A 85 2.23 -1.13 -3.81
C ILE A 85 1.27 0.00 -4.19
N GLY A 86 1.62 1.21 -3.79
CA GLY A 86 0.90 2.44 -4.12
C GLY A 86 1.84 3.54 -4.57
N ARG A 87 1.30 4.55 -5.28
CA ARG A 87 1.98 5.82 -5.52
C ARG A 87 1.59 6.80 -4.41
N GLN A 88 2.57 7.46 -3.80
CA GLN A 88 2.34 8.49 -2.77
C GLN A 88 1.78 9.79 -3.41
N PRO A 89 1.04 10.70 -2.70
CA PRO A 89 0.41 10.68 -1.38
C PRO A 89 -1.11 10.91 -1.46
N HIS A 90 -1.79 10.37 -2.46
CA HIS A 90 -3.25 10.54 -2.53
C HIS A 90 -3.93 9.64 -1.49
N PHE A 91 -4.13 10.15 -0.28
CA PHE A 91 -4.77 9.43 0.82
C PHE A 91 -6.09 8.78 0.38
N ARG A 92 -6.89 9.45 -0.45
CA ARG A 92 -8.12 8.89 -1.02
C ARG A 92 -7.88 7.69 -1.94
N ALA A 93 -6.80 7.71 -2.72
CA ALA A 93 -6.44 6.58 -3.58
C ALA A 93 -5.98 5.38 -2.73
N MET A 94 -5.15 5.63 -1.72
CA MET A 94 -4.73 4.61 -0.76
C MET A 94 -5.92 4.03 0.02
N GLN A 95 -6.80 4.89 0.53
CA GLN A 95 -8.03 4.46 1.21
C GLN A 95 -8.92 3.63 0.30
N LYS A 96 -9.10 4.04 -0.97
CA LYS A 96 -9.88 3.28 -1.94
C LYS A 96 -9.26 1.90 -2.19
N GLN A 97 -7.95 1.84 -2.39
CA GLN A 97 -7.22 0.59 -2.57
C GLN A 97 -7.38 -0.34 -1.36
N LEU A 98 -7.19 0.20 -0.16
CA LEU A 98 -7.38 -0.54 1.09
C LEU A 98 -8.81 -1.04 1.25
N SER A 99 -9.82 -0.21 0.96
CA SER A 99 -11.22 -0.64 1.01
C SER A 99 -11.52 -1.77 0.04
N THR A 100 -10.96 -1.75 -1.18
CA THR A 100 -11.10 -2.83 -2.15
C THR A 100 -10.47 -4.12 -1.63
N VAL A 101 -9.22 -4.06 -1.15
CA VAL A 101 -8.50 -5.23 -0.62
C VAL A 101 -9.21 -5.79 0.62
N MET A 102 -9.59 -4.93 1.57
CA MET A 102 -10.34 -5.34 2.75
C MET A 102 -11.70 -5.95 2.39
N GLY A 103 -12.40 -5.41 1.39
CA GLY A 103 -13.64 -5.97 0.89
C GLY A 103 -13.47 -7.40 0.36
N ALA A 104 -12.43 -7.63 -0.45
CA ALA A 104 -12.10 -8.96 -0.95
C ALA A 104 -11.74 -9.93 0.19
N LEU A 105 -10.93 -9.49 1.16
CA LEU A 105 -10.55 -10.30 2.31
C LEU A 105 -11.74 -10.65 3.21
N LEU A 106 -12.66 -9.72 3.43
CA LEU A 106 -13.88 -9.96 4.21
C LEU A 106 -14.82 -10.95 3.50
N GLN A 107 -14.91 -10.89 2.17
CA GLN A 107 -15.67 -11.88 1.38
C GLN A 107 -15.08 -13.30 1.51
N GLN A 108 -13.76 -13.43 1.69
CA GLN A 108 -13.10 -14.71 1.98
C GLN A 108 -13.23 -15.14 3.46
N GLY A 109 -13.94 -14.39 4.30
CA GLY A 109 -14.11 -14.68 5.72
C GLY A 109 -12.85 -14.49 6.56
N SER A 110 -11.90 -13.67 6.08
CA SER A 110 -10.69 -13.35 6.82
C SER A 110 -10.99 -12.74 8.20
N ARG A 111 -10.05 -12.92 9.13
CA ARG A 111 -10.20 -12.45 10.52
C ARG A 111 -8.97 -11.70 10.96
N ALA A 112 -9.17 -10.62 11.70
CA ALA A 112 -8.10 -10.00 12.47
C ALA A 112 -7.77 -10.85 13.71
N ARG A 113 -6.48 -10.97 14.04
CA ARG A 113 -5.99 -11.45 15.34
C ARG A 113 -5.20 -10.33 16.01
N SER A 114 -4.94 -10.44 17.30
CA SER A 114 -4.09 -9.50 18.04
C SER A 114 -2.67 -9.38 17.49
N THR A 115 -2.23 -10.39 16.73
CA THR A 115 -0.93 -10.41 16.04
C THR A 115 -1.02 -9.89 14.60
N CYS A 116 -2.22 -9.70 14.05
CA CYS A 116 -2.39 -9.12 12.73
C CYS A 116 -2.26 -7.60 12.82
N GLY A 117 -1.51 -7.00 11.91
CA GLY A 117 -1.22 -5.56 11.92
C GLY A 117 -1.15 -4.95 10.53
N LEU A 118 -0.97 -3.62 10.52
CA LEU A 118 -0.62 -2.82 9.36
C LEU A 118 0.81 -2.34 9.54
N HIS A 119 1.71 -2.74 8.64
CA HIS A 119 3.10 -2.28 8.63
C HIS A 119 3.38 -1.47 7.37
N PHE A 120 4.13 -0.38 7.50
CA PHE A 120 4.43 0.53 6.39
C PHE A 120 5.91 0.43 6.03
N HIS A 121 6.19 0.33 4.73
CA HIS A 121 7.54 0.33 4.18
C HIS A 121 7.70 1.46 3.16
N LEU A 122 8.83 2.15 3.21
CA LEU A 122 9.23 3.07 2.16
C LEU A 122 10.01 2.28 1.12
N LEU A 123 9.47 2.18 -0.09
CA LEU A 123 10.16 1.52 -1.20
C LEU A 123 11.01 2.56 -1.93
N THR A 124 12.30 2.59 -1.62
CA THR A 124 13.27 3.38 -2.39
C THR A 124 13.78 2.56 -3.58
N PRO A 125 13.88 3.14 -4.79
CA PRO A 125 14.46 2.47 -5.97
C PRO A 125 15.88 1.94 -5.73
#